data_AF-A0A9P9N398-F1
#
_entry.id   AF-A0A9P9N398-F1
#
_cell.length_a   1.000
_cell.length_b   1.000
_cell.length_c   1.000
_cell.angle_alpha   90.00
_cell.angle_beta   90.00
_cell.angle_gamma   90.00
#
_symmetry.space_group_name_H-M   'P 1'
#
loop_
_entity.id
_entity.type
_entity.pdbx_description
1 polymer ?
#
loop_
_entity_poly.entity_id
_entity_poly.type
_entity_poly.pdbx_seq_one_letter_code
_entity_poly.pdbx_strand_id
1 'polypeptide(L)'
;MSSQSSSELIHAYRQLYRGLLHAVQYSKPSRYIARDQLRDAFRKGEQASFDQQKVIRTIEFLKYAAQERGLEHRIVKSLLHTKYWEAREEHRLQRQAKLPAQKEVRRTARTHYNMTLAMLNDSMGLYLR
;
A
#
# COMPACT_ATOMS: atom_id res chain seq x y z
N MET A 1 21.97 15.57 -1.26
CA MET A 1 20.71 14.92 -0.92
C MET A 1 20.44 15.20 0.55
N SER A 2 19.45 16.04 0.85
CA SER A 2 19.14 16.48 2.21
C SER A 2 18.53 15.31 3.00
N SER A 3 19.23 14.83 4.02
CA SER A 3 18.66 13.96 5.05
C SER A 3 17.48 14.69 5.69
N GLN A 4 16.26 14.21 5.48
CA GLN A 4 15.06 14.83 6.05
C GLN A 4 15.09 14.74 7.57
N SER A 5 14.54 15.77 8.20
CA SER A 5 14.43 15.82 9.65
C SER A 5 13.50 14.71 10.14
N SER A 6 13.82 14.08 11.26
CA SER A 6 12.98 13.04 11.89
C SER A 6 11.53 13.52 12.11
N SER A 7 11.35 14.82 12.35
CA SER A 7 10.03 15.45 12.45
C SER A 7 9.22 15.37 11.16
N GLU A 8 9.81 15.63 9.99
CA GLU A 8 9.11 15.57 8.70
C GLU A 8 8.59 14.16 8.41
N LEU A 9 9.39 13.13 8.69
CA LEU A 9 8.99 11.73 8.54
C LEU A 9 7.79 11.40 9.44
N ILE A 10 7.81 11.84 10.70
CA ILE A 10 6.71 11.64 11.64
C ILE A 10 5.45 12.36 11.17
N HIS A 11 5.57 13.60 10.67
CA HIS A 11 4.43 14.35 10.16
C HIS A 11 3.82 13.69 8.93
N ALA A 12 4.64 13.27 7.97
CA ALA A 12 4.20 12.53 6.79
C ALA A 12 3.48 11.24 7.16
N TYR A 13 4.06 10.42 8.06
CA TYR A 13 3.42 9.21 8.56
C TYR A 13 2.03 9.50 9.15
N ARG A 14 1.92 10.53 10.02
CA ARG A 14 0.65 10.88 10.67
C ARG A 14 -0.40 11.37 9.68
N GLN A 15 -0.01 12.15 8.68
CA GLN A 15 -0.93 12.65 7.66
C GLN A 15 -1.43 11.53 6.75
N LEU A 16 -0.53 10.69 6.25
CA LEU A 16 -0.88 9.51 5.45
C LEU A 16 -1.78 8.55 6.23
N TYR A 17 -1.47 8.31 7.50
CA TYR A 17 -2.28 7.43 8.33
C TYR A 17 -3.72 7.94 8.50
N ARG A 18 -3.89 9.24 8.78
CA ARG A 18 -5.22 9.85 8.84
C ARG A 18 -5.94 9.76 7.50
N GLY A 19 -5.26 10.10 6.40
CA GLY A 19 -5.80 10.00 5.04
C GLY A 19 -6.31 8.59 4.74
N LEU A 20 -5.53 7.56 5.06
CA LEU A 20 -5.91 6.16 4.88
C LEU A 20 -7.16 5.79 5.69
N LEU A 21 -7.24 6.20 6.95
CA LEU A 21 -8.40 5.94 7.79
C LEU A 21 -9.68 6.56 7.22
N HIS A 22 -9.60 7.79 6.72
CA HIS A 22 -10.72 8.45 6.05
C HIS A 22 -11.08 7.77 4.73
N ALA A 23 -10.10 7.43 3.90
CA ALA A 23 -10.32 6.75 2.61
C ALA A 23 -11.05 5.41 2.77
N VAL A 24 -10.75 4.67 3.83
CA VAL A 24 -11.42 3.39 4.14
C VAL A 24 -12.64 3.55 5.04
N GLN A 25 -13.03 4.78 5.38
CA GLN A 25 -14.16 5.09 6.27
C GLN A 25 -14.08 4.32 7.60
N TYR A 26 -12.88 4.16 8.16
CA TYR A 26 -12.63 3.41 9.39
C TYR A 26 -13.15 1.95 9.40
N SER A 27 -13.37 1.37 8.20
CA SER A 27 -13.92 0.02 8.04
C SER A 27 -12.95 -1.08 8.51
N LYS A 28 -13.53 -2.16 9.05
CA LYS A 28 -12.80 -3.40 9.36
C LYS A 28 -12.99 -4.40 8.20
N PRO A 29 -11.97 -5.16 7.79
CA PRO A 29 -10.60 -5.19 8.32
C PRO A 29 -9.66 -4.13 7.72
N SER A 30 -10.10 -3.39 6.70
CA SER A 30 -9.28 -2.48 5.87
C SER A 30 -8.40 -1.52 6.66
N ARG A 31 -8.91 -0.91 7.74
CA ARG A 31 -8.14 0.02 8.58
C ARG A 31 -6.90 -0.60 9.23
N TYR A 32 -6.97 -1.88 9.60
CA TYR A 32 -5.86 -2.58 10.24
C TYR A 32 -4.79 -2.92 9.20
N ILE A 33 -5.23 -3.40 8.03
CA ILE A 33 -4.34 -3.70 6.90
C ILE A 33 -3.61 -2.44 6.45
N ALA A 34 -4.34 -1.34 6.24
CA ALA A 34 -3.77 -0.06 5.83
C ALA A 34 -2.75 0.47 6.86
N ARG A 35 -3.05 0.35 8.15
CA ARG A 35 -2.13 0.72 9.24
C ARG A 35 -0.84 -0.10 9.18
N ASP A 36 -0.98 -1.42 9.11
CA ASP A 36 0.15 -2.35 9.21
C ASP A 36 1.06 -2.21 7.98
N GLN A 37 0.46 -2.04 6.80
CA GLN A 37 1.14 -1.74 5.55
C GLN A 37 1.91 -0.41 5.60
N LEU A 38 1.28 0.67 6.08
CA LEU A 38 1.94 1.97 6.25
C LEU A 38 3.10 1.88 7.26
N ARG A 39 2.87 1.19 8.39
CA ARG A 39 3.88 1.01 9.44
C ARG A 39 5.08 0.24 8.92
N ASP A 40 4.86 -0.81 8.14
CA ASP A 40 5.91 -1.60 7.53
C ASP A 40 6.69 -0.79 6.49
N ALA A 41 6.00 0.00 5.66
CA ALA A 41 6.65 0.87 4.68
C ALA A 41 7.60 1.89 5.35
N PHE A 42 7.17 2.54 6.43
CA PHE A 42 8.00 3.52 7.15
C PHE A 42 9.11 2.89 8.00
N ARG A 43 8.97 1.62 8.41
CA ARG A 43 9.98 0.91 9.23
C ARG A 43 11.05 0.22 8.40
N LYS A 44 10.63 -0.41 7.29
CA LYS A 44 11.51 -1.19 6.41
C LYS A 44 12.01 -0.37 5.23
N GLY A 45 11.39 0.78 4.95
CA GLY A 45 11.79 1.66 3.85
C GLY A 45 13.10 2.38 4.13
N GLU A 46 13.87 2.59 3.07
CA GLU A 46 15.08 3.42 3.12
C GLU A 46 14.71 4.90 3.22
N GLN A 47 15.25 5.58 4.23
CA GLN A 47 15.03 7.02 4.44
C GLN A 47 15.48 7.87 3.24
N ALA A 48 16.47 7.38 2.48
CA ALA A 48 16.97 8.04 1.27
C ALA A 48 15.95 8.08 0.11
N SER A 49 14.91 7.23 0.14
CA SER A 49 13.88 7.14 -0.90
C SER A 49 12.64 8.00 -0.60
N PHE A 50 12.64 8.78 0.48
CA PHE A 50 11.50 9.62 0.83
C PHE A 50 11.45 10.88 -0.05
N ASP A 51 10.33 11.02 -0.75
CA ASP A 51 9.99 12.15 -1.61
C ASP A 51 8.74 12.84 -1.06
N GLN A 52 8.93 14.06 -0.56
CA GLN A 52 7.85 14.86 0.01
C GLN A 52 6.73 15.15 -0.99
N GLN A 53 7.04 15.32 -2.28
CA GLN A 53 6.02 15.58 -3.30
C GLN A 53 5.12 14.37 -3.50
N LYS A 54 5.71 13.16 -3.50
CA LYS A 54 4.92 11.91 -3.56
C LYS A 54 4.03 11.73 -2.34
N VAL A 55 4.50 12.14 -1.15
CA VAL A 55 3.66 12.13 0.07
C VAL A 55 2.45 13.03 -0.11
N ILE A 56 2.64 14.28 -0.57
CA ILE A 56 1.55 15.24 -0.77
C ILE A 56 0.52 14.69 -1.76
N ARG A 57 0.96 14.21 -2.94
CA ARG A 57 0.07 13.62 -3.94
C ARG A 57 -0.69 12.41 -3.39
N THR A 58 -0.03 11.59 -2.58
CA THR A 58 -0.68 10.43 -1.93
C THR A 58 -1.74 10.89 -0.93
N ILE A 59 -1.50 11.95 -0.16
CA ILE A 59 -2.50 12.51 0.76
C ILE A 59 -3.71 13.03 -0.03
N GLU A 60 -3.49 13.73 -1.14
CA GLU A 60 -4.57 14.22 -2.03
C GLU A 60 -5.37 13.06 -2.62
N PHE A 61 -4.69 12.03 -3.14
CA PHE A 61 -5.33 10.81 -3.63
C PHE A 61 -6.23 10.16 -2.58
N LEU A 62 -5.75 10.04 -1.33
CA LEU A 62 -6.52 9.50 -0.21
C LEU A 62 -7.68 10.39 0.20
N LYS A 63 -7.53 11.72 0.08
CA LYS A 63 -8.62 12.68 0.31
C LYS A 63 -9.74 12.47 -0.71
N TYR A 64 -9.42 12.34 -1.99
CA TYR A 64 -10.42 12.03 -3.03
C TYR A 64 -11.09 10.67 -2.79
N ALA A 65 -10.31 9.65 -2.42
CA ALA A 65 -10.84 8.34 -2.05
C ALA A 65 -11.82 8.35 -0.86
N ALA A 66 -11.70 9.35 0.03
CA ALA A 66 -12.59 9.53 1.18
C ALA A 66 -13.85 10.32 0.83
N GLN A 67 -13.75 11.30 -0.07
CA GLN A 67 -14.83 12.21 -0.44
C GLN A 67 -15.86 11.54 -1.33
N GLU A 68 -15.42 10.77 -2.32
CA GLU A 68 -16.29 10.19 -3.35
C GLU A 68 -16.04 8.70 -3.54
N ARG A 69 -17.04 7.97 -4.03
CA ARG A 69 -16.89 6.57 -4.46
C ARG A 69 -16.32 6.47 -5.88
N GLY A 70 -15.27 7.27 -6.13
CA GLY A 70 -14.59 7.40 -7.41
C GLY A 70 -13.64 6.25 -7.75
N LEU A 71 -12.69 6.52 -8.64
CA LEU A 71 -11.67 5.54 -9.01
C LEU A 71 -10.68 5.33 -7.86
N GLU A 72 -10.29 6.39 -7.17
CA GLU A 72 -9.36 6.39 -6.04
C GLU A 72 -9.88 5.50 -4.91
N HIS A 73 -11.17 5.66 -4.57
CA HIS A 73 -11.83 4.79 -3.59
C HIS A 73 -11.80 3.32 -4.00
N ARG A 74 -12.12 3.02 -5.26
CA ARG A 74 -12.11 1.66 -5.80
C ARG A 74 -10.70 1.07 -5.82
N ILE A 75 -9.68 1.87 -6.15
CA ILE A 75 -8.28 1.45 -6.14
C ILE A 75 -7.86 1.11 -4.70
N VAL A 76 -8.03 2.02 -3.74
CA VAL A 76 -7.67 1.78 -2.33
C VAL A 76 -8.37 0.53 -1.80
N LYS A 77 -9.67 0.38 -2.09
CA LYS A 77 -10.45 -0.79 -1.68
C LYS A 77 -9.89 -2.08 -2.28
N SER A 78 -9.61 -2.12 -3.57
CA SER A 78 -9.09 -3.30 -4.27
C SER A 78 -7.70 -3.68 -3.77
N LEU A 79 -6.82 -2.71 -3.50
CA LEU A 79 -5.49 -2.96 -2.94
C LEU A 79 -5.59 -3.62 -1.56
N LEU A 80 -6.40 -3.04 -0.66
CA LEU A 80 -6.57 -3.59 0.69
C LEU A 80 -7.29 -4.93 0.70
N HIS A 81 -8.23 -5.15 -0.24
CA HIS A 81 -8.89 -6.44 -0.42
C HIS A 81 -7.89 -7.51 -0.86
N THR A 82 -7.02 -7.19 -1.82
CA THR A 82 -5.97 -8.10 -2.28
C THR A 82 -5.00 -8.44 -1.15
N LYS A 83 -4.58 -7.44 -0.38
CA LYS A 83 -3.70 -7.61 0.79
C LYS A 83 -4.34 -8.45 1.89
N TYR A 84 -5.64 -8.30 2.12
CA TYR A 84 -6.37 -9.14 3.07
C TYR A 84 -6.29 -10.63 2.71
N TRP A 85 -6.61 -10.96 1.46
CA TRP A 85 -6.60 -12.35 0.99
C TRP A 85 -5.19 -12.91 0.91
N GLU A 86 -4.19 -12.09 0.58
CA GLU A 86 -2.78 -12.47 0.69
C GLU A 86 -2.45 -12.93 2.11
N ALA A 87 -2.65 -12.09 3.11
CA ALA A 87 -2.33 -12.44 4.50
C ALA A 87 -3.15 -13.65 5.00
N ARG A 88 -4.42 -13.77 4.58
CA ARG A 88 -5.31 -14.85 5.03
C ARG A 88 -4.97 -16.20 4.40
N GLU A 89 -4.62 -16.23 3.12
CA GLU A 89 -4.47 -17.48 2.36
C GLU A 89 -3.02 -17.91 2.19
N GLU A 90 -2.04 -17.03 2.41
CA GLU A 90 -0.63 -17.31 2.15
C GLU A 90 -0.15 -18.61 2.81
N HIS A 91 -0.36 -18.79 4.12
CA HIS A 91 0.06 -20.01 4.82
C HIS A 91 -0.66 -21.27 4.31
N ARG A 92 -1.98 -21.19 4.07
CA ARG A 92 -2.76 -22.32 3.55
C ARG A 92 -2.27 -22.71 2.17
N LEU A 93 -2.10 -21.72 1.31
CA LEU A 93 -1.60 -21.91 -0.03
C LEU A 93 -0.22 -22.53 0.08
N GLN A 94 0.77 -21.91 0.73
CA GLN A 94 2.15 -22.43 0.86
C GLN A 94 2.19 -23.92 1.21
N ARG A 95 1.37 -24.40 2.16
CA ARG A 95 1.27 -25.82 2.53
C ARG A 95 0.76 -26.74 1.41
N GLN A 96 -0.11 -26.23 0.52
CA GLN A 96 -0.65 -26.98 -0.61
C GLN A 96 0.32 -27.09 -1.80
N ALA A 97 1.28 -26.16 -1.96
CA ALA A 97 2.27 -26.26 -3.06
C ALA A 97 3.39 -27.23 -2.69
N LYS A 98 3.20 -28.50 -3.04
CA LYS A 98 4.21 -29.54 -2.81
C LYS A 98 5.22 -29.62 -3.96
N LEU A 99 4.76 -29.43 -5.19
CA LEU A 99 5.58 -29.56 -6.40
C LEU A 99 6.38 -28.28 -6.70
N PRO A 100 7.60 -28.37 -7.23
CA PRO A 100 8.41 -27.20 -7.64
C PRO A 100 7.65 -26.27 -8.61
N ALA A 101 7.01 -26.82 -9.64
CA ALA A 101 6.23 -26.05 -10.61
C ALA A 101 5.08 -25.25 -9.96
N GLN A 102 4.40 -25.81 -8.95
CA GLN A 102 3.33 -25.10 -8.22
C GLN A 102 3.88 -23.95 -7.37
N LYS A 103 5.10 -24.09 -6.85
CA LYS A 103 5.79 -23.01 -6.12
C LYS A 103 6.19 -21.88 -7.07
N GLU A 104 6.68 -22.21 -8.26
CA GLU A 104 7.06 -21.22 -9.28
C GLU A 104 5.86 -20.43 -9.80
N VAL A 105 4.77 -21.11 -10.18
CA VAL A 105 3.52 -20.46 -10.63
C VAL A 105 3.01 -19.46 -9.59
N ARG A 106 3.13 -19.78 -8.30
CA ARG A 106 2.72 -18.86 -7.23
C ARG A 106 3.66 -17.69 -7.03
N ARG A 107 4.96 -17.93 -7.17
CA ARG A 107 5.98 -16.87 -7.13
C ARG A 107 5.70 -15.83 -8.23
N THR A 108 5.22 -16.26 -9.40
CA THR A 108 4.95 -15.39 -10.55
C THR A 108 3.49 -14.93 -10.68
N ALA A 109 2.55 -15.51 -9.94
CA ALA A 109 1.12 -15.23 -10.05
C ALA A 109 0.74 -13.75 -9.88
N ARG A 110 1.53 -12.99 -9.12
CA ARG A 110 1.29 -11.55 -8.86
C ARG A 110 2.24 -10.62 -9.59
N THR A 111 3.11 -11.13 -10.47
CA THR A 111 4.10 -10.31 -11.17
C THR A 111 3.43 -9.17 -11.94
N HIS A 112 2.41 -9.48 -12.75
CA HIS A 112 1.69 -8.45 -13.51
C HIS A 112 0.97 -7.45 -12.61
N TYR A 113 0.32 -7.91 -11.54
CA TYR A 113 -0.33 -7.03 -10.56
C TYR A 113 0.67 -6.05 -9.93
N ASN A 114 1.84 -6.55 -9.51
CA ASN A 114 2.89 -5.73 -8.91
C ASN A 114 3.49 -4.74 -9.91
N MET A 115 3.65 -5.16 -11.17
CA MET A 115 4.11 -4.28 -12.26
C MET A 115 3.11 -3.15 -12.51
N THR A 116 1.82 -3.45 -12.62
CA THR A 116 0.77 -2.43 -12.81
C THR A 116 0.72 -1.45 -11.64
N LEU A 117 0.87 -1.94 -10.40
CA LEU A 117 0.92 -1.07 -9.23
C LEU A 117 2.17 -0.17 -9.23
N ALA A 118 3.32 -0.69 -9.64
CA ALA A 118 4.53 0.10 -9.82
C ALA A 118 4.35 1.20 -10.87
N MET A 119 3.80 0.85 -12.04
CA MET A 119 3.49 1.82 -13.10
C MET A 119 2.48 2.89 -12.66
N LEU A 120 1.48 2.52 -11.86
CA LEU A 120 0.53 3.49 -11.29
C LEU A 120 1.25 4.47 -10.35
N ASN A 121 2.11 3.95 -9.47
CA ASN A 121 2.90 4.80 -8.57
C ASN A 121 3.86 5.72 -9.32
N ASP A 122 4.48 5.23 -10.39
CA ASP A 122 5.43 6.03 -11.17
C ASP A 122 4.72 7.10 -12.00
N SER A 123 3.59 6.76 -12.65
CA SER A 123 2.82 7.71 -13.48
C SER A 123 2.14 8.80 -12.66
N MET A 124 1.61 8.49 -11.48
CA MET A 124 0.94 9.46 -10.61
C MET A 124 1.85 10.04 -9.51
N GLY A 125 3.06 9.51 -9.35
CA GLY A 125 3.96 9.89 -8.27
C GLY A 125 3.38 9.60 -6.89
N LEU A 126 2.93 8.36 -6.65
CA LEU A 126 2.25 7.94 -5.41
C LEU A 126 3.07 6.94 -4.60
N TYR A 127 2.68 6.76 -3.33
CA TYR A 127 3.13 5.69 -2.44
C TYR A 127 2.00 4.71 -2.12
N LEU A 128 1.41 4.08 -3.13
CA LEU A 128 0.45 2.98 -2.96
C LEU A 128 1.21 1.64 -2.97
N ARG A 129 1.51 1.07 -1.80
CA ARG A 129 2.25 -0.19 -1.73
C ARG A 129 1.83 -1.05 -0.56
#